data_AF-A0A858ATJ3-F1
#
_entry.id   AF-A0A858ATJ3-F1
#
_cell.length_a   1.000
_cell.length_b   1.000
_cell.length_c   1.000
_cell.angle_alpha   90.00
_cell.angle_beta   90.00
_cell.angle_gamma   90.00
#
_symmetry.space_group_name_H-M   'P 1'
#
loop_
_entity.id
_entity.type
_entity.pdbx_description
1 polymer ?
#
loop_
_entity_poly.entity_id
_entity_poly.type
_entity_poly.pdbx_seq_one_letter_code
_entity_poly.pdbx_strand_id
1 'polypeptide(L)'
;MKENICVNCKKTADFKKVNQLNIVTLVCKDCAIKETNFKLTNNDNLKCDNCDNKSKYMSLTQLNRIKNLCENCLLKDYKAI
;
A
#
# COMPACT_ATOMS: atom_id res chain seq x y z
N MET A 1 7.02 8.68 25.33
CA MET A 1 6.58 8.91 23.93
C MET A 1 5.63 7.78 23.58
N LYS A 2 4.47 8.04 22.98
CA LYS A 2 3.63 6.95 22.45
C LYS A 2 4.36 6.42 21.21
N GLU A 3 4.87 5.19 21.28
CA GLU A 3 5.42 4.53 20.11
C GLU A 3 4.27 4.30 19.13
N ASN A 4 4.41 4.81 17.91
CA ASN A 4 3.46 4.52 16.85
C ASN A 4 3.69 3.07 16.43
N ILE A 5 2.88 2.15 16.95
CA ILE A 5 3.06 0.71 16.75
C ILE A 5 2.06 0.23 15.70
N CYS A 6 2.55 -0.52 14.71
CA CYS A 6 1.74 -1.19 13.71
C CYS A 6 0.81 -2.21 14.36
N VAL A 7 -0.49 -2.10 14.10
CA VAL A 7 -1.49 -2.98 14.69
C VAL A 7 -1.26 -4.46 14.33
N ASN A 8 -0.75 -4.71 13.12
CA ASN A 8 -0.60 -6.04 12.53
C ASN A 8 0.68 -6.78 12.94
N CYS A 9 1.83 -6.10 13.00
CA CYS A 9 3.13 -6.74 13.22
C CYS A 9 3.90 -6.27 14.46
N LYS A 10 3.33 -5.33 15.23
CA LYS A 10 3.91 -4.75 16.45
C LYS A 10 5.27 -4.06 16.28
N LYS A 11 5.72 -3.82 15.04
CA LYS A 11 6.85 -2.94 14.71
C LYS A 11 6.42 -1.48 14.67
N THR A 12 7.37 -0.57 14.49
CA THR A 12 7.10 0.85 14.22
C THR A 12 6.16 1.00 13.02
N ALA A 13 5.14 1.85 13.17
CA ALA A 13 4.22 2.23 12.11
C ALA A 13 4.76 3.45 11.37
N ASP A 14 4.61 3.42 10.05
CA ASP A 14 4.99 4.50 9.13
C ASP A 14 3.75 5.30 8.70
N PHE A 15 2.58 4.65 8.75
CA PHE A 15 1.33 5.17 8.21
C PHE A 15 0.16 5.05 9.19
N LYS A 16 -0.83 5.91 8.98
CA LYS A 16 -2.18 5.83 9.54
C LYS A 16 -3.21 5.68 8.42
N LYS A 17 -4.20 4.82 8.61
CA LYS A 17 -5.34 4.63 7.72
C LYS A 17 -6.62 4.86 8.52
N VAL A 18 -7.60 5.49 7.91
CA VAL A 18 -8.94 5.64 8.48
C VAL A 18 -9.83 4.64 7.78
N ASN A 19 -10.44 3.72 8.53
CA ASN A 19 -11.37 2.76 7.94
C ASN A 19 -12.76 3.39 7.75
N GLN A 20 -13.69 2.65 7.15
CA GLN A 20 -15.06 3.09 6.91
C GLN A 20 -15.85 3.43 8.20
N LEU A 21 -15.38 2.96 9.35
CA LEU A 21 -15.96 3.23 10.67
C LEU A 21 -15.30 4.43 11.38
N ASN A 22 -14.50 5.23 10.66
CA ASN A 22 -13.71 6.35 11.20
C ASN A 22 -12.70 5.96 12.29
N ILE A 23 -12.29 4.69 12.34
CA ILE A 23 -11.26 4.22 13.26
C ILE A 23 -9.90 4.44 12.61
N VAL A 24 -9.01 5.13 13.33
CA VAL A 24 -7.61 5.33 12.93
C VAL A 24 -6.81 4.09 13.32
N THR A 25 -6.21 3.43 12.32
CA THR A 25 -5.27 2.32 12.52
C THR A 25 -3.88 2.74 12.10
N LEU A 26 -2.89 2.39 12.93
CA LEU A 26 -1.48 2.57 12.63
C LEU A 26 -0.93 1.30 11.98
N VAL A 27 -0.16 1.47 10.90
CA VAL A 27 0.34 0.36 10.09
C VAL A 27 1.73 0.69 9.54
N CYS A 28 2.60 -0.32 9.47
CA CYS A 28 3.89 -0.17 8.78
C CYS A 28 3.73 -0.34 7.27
N LYS A 29 4.72 0.12 6.51
CA LYS A 29 4.74 0.01 5.05
C LYS A 29 4.50 -1.40 4.54
N ASP A 30 5.18 -2.38 5.11
CA ASP A 30 5.09 -3.77 4.66
C ASP A 30 3.68 -4.34 4.87
N CYS A 31 3.06 -4.03 6.01
CA CYS A 31 1.70 -4.46 6.29
C CYS A 31 0.69 -3.76 5.38
N ALA A 32 0.87 -2.47 5.11
CA ALA A 32 0.02 -1.72 4.19
C ALA A 32 0.06 -2.31 2.77
N ILE A 33 1.25 -2.68 2.28
CA ILE A 33 1.40 -3.35 0.97
C ILE A 33 0.75 -4.74 1.00
N LYS A 34 0.97 -5.54 2.05
CA LYS A 34 0.36 -6.88 2.18
C LYS A 34 -1.17 -6.83 2.13
N GLU A 35 -1.80 -5.83 2.74
CA GLU A 35 -3.26 -5.65 2.70
C GLU A 35 -3.81 -5.41 1.28
N THR A 36 -2.99 -4.91 0.36
CA THR A 36 -3.44 -4.54 -0.99
C THR A 36 -3.51 -5.71 -1.97
N ASN A 37 -2.94 -6.88 -1.63
CA ASN A 37 -2.77 -8.04 -2.54
C ASN A 37 -1.91 -7.77 -3.80
N PHE A 38 -1.17 -6.67 -3.84
CA PHE A 38 -0.20 -6.43 -4.90
C PHE A 38 1.13 -7.13 -4.59
N LYS A 39 1.78 -7.64 -5.62
CA LYS A 39 3.12 -8.24 -5.57
C LYS A 39 4.14 -7.26 -6.15
N LEU A 40 5.32 -7.20 -5.55
CA LEU A 40 6.43 -6.43 -6.11
C LEU A 40 6.81 -7.05 -7.46
N THR A 41 6.98 -6.22 -8.48
CA THR A 41 7.48 -6.61 -9.79
C THR A 41 8.88 -6.02 -9.98
N ASN A 42 9.80 -6.82 -10.52
CA ASN A 42 11.15 -6.38 -10.87
C ASN A 42 11.21 -5.78 -12.30
N ASN A 43 10.07 -5.40 -12.86
CA ASN A 43 9.98 -4.86 -14.20
C ASN A 43 9.77 -3.34 -14.16
N ASP A 44 10.89 -2.61 -14.23
CA ASP A 44 10.93 -1.14 -14.21
C ASP A 44 10.39 -0.49 -15.49
N ASN A 45 10.05 -1.27 -16.52
CA ASN A 45 9.46 -0.78 -17.77
C ASN A 45 7.93 -0.64 -17.70
N LEU A 46 7.30 -1.11 -16.63
CA LEU A 46 5.85 -1.00 -16.45
C LEU A 46 5.48 0.40 -15.94
N LYS A 47 4.41 0.96 -16.51
CA LYS A 47 3.82 2.22 -16.03
C LYS A 47 2.71 1.94 -15.02
N CYS A 48 2.51 2.89 -14.12
CA CYS A 48 1.41 2.91 -13.17
C CYS A 48 0.14 3.30 -13.90
N ASP A 49 -0.89 2.47 -13.80
CA ASP A 49 -2.18 2.67 -14.47
C ASP A 49 -2.91 3.95 -14.04
N ASN A 50 -2.50 4.57 -12.91
CA ASN A 50 -3.17 5.75 -12.36
C ASN A 50 -2.43 7.08 -12.64
N CYS A 51 -1.12 7.06 -12.84
CA CYS A 51 -0.31 8.29 -12.87
C CYS A 51 0.88 8.25 -13.83
N ASP A 52 0.97 7.22 -14.68
CA ASP A 52 2.01 7.00 -15.69
C ASP A 52 3.47 6.94 -15.19
N ASN A 53 3.71 7.11 -13.89
CA ASN A 53 5.00 6.89 -13.25
C ASN A 53 5.42 5.41 -13.31
N LYS A 54 6.69 5.12 -13.04
CA LYS A 54 7.19 3.74 -12.97
C LYS A 54 6.39 2.92 -11.94
N SER A 55 5.81 1.81 -12.39
CA SER A 55 5.14 0.82 -11.54
C SER A 55 6.19 -0.04 -10.84
N LYS A 56 5.89 -0.40 -9.59
CA LYS A 56 6.68 -1.36 -8.81
C LYS A 56 5.84 -2.53 -8.32
N TYR A 57 4.51 -2.44 -8.48
CA TYR A 57 3.57 -3.37 -7.89
C TYR A 57 2.56 -3.82 -8.92
N MET A 58 2.23 -5.11 -8.92
CA MET A 58 1.31 -5.73 -9.86
C MET A 58 0.31 -6.61 -9.11
N SER A 59 -0.96 -6.57 -9.50
CA SER A 59 -1.97 -7.52 -9.04
C SER A 59 -2.80 -8.03 -10.22
N LEU A 60 -3.38 -9.22 -10.06
CA LEU A 60 -4.42 -9.72 -10.94
C LEU A 60 -5.77 -9.39 -10.31
N THR A 61 -6.57 -8.59 -11.00
CA THR A 61 -7.92 -8.25 -10.56
C THR A 61 -8.86 -9.45 -10.73
N GLN A 62 -10.04 -9.39 -10.09
CA GLN A 62 -11.08 -10.41 -10.22
C GLN A 62 -11.56 -10.63 -11.67
N LEU A 63 -11.34 -9.66 -12.57
CA LEU A 63 -11.67 -9.75 -13.99
C LEU A 63 -10.49 -10.28 -14.83
N ASN A 64 -9.50 -10.94 -14.22
CA ASN A 64 -8.27 -11.40 -14.88
C ASN A 64 -7.48 -10.29 -15.60
N ARG A 65 -7.66 -9.04 -15.20
CA ARG A 65 -6.87 -7.91 -15.71
C ARG A 65 -5.68 -7.66 -14.81
N ILE A 66 -4.51 -7.49 -15.42
CA ILE A 66 -3.31 -7.05 -14.73
C ILE A 66 -3.48 -5.57 -14.37
N LYS A 67 -3.25 -5.23 -13.11
CA LYS A 67 -3.21 -3.86 -12.63
C LYS A 67 -1.81 -3.54 -12.10
N ASN A 68 -1.20 -2.50 -12.64
CA ASN A 68 0.14 -2.04 -12.31
C ASN A 68 0.06 -0.71 -11.56
N LEU A 69 0.67 -0.64 -10.39
CA LEU A 69 0.69 0.59 -9.57
C LEU A 69 2.10 0.93 -9.09
N CYS A 70 2.38 2.23 -9.02
CA CYS A 70 3.51 2.75 -8.26
C CYS A 70 3.19 2.74 -6.75
N GLU A 71 4.21 2.85 -5.92
CA GLU A 71 4.07 2.84 -4.45
C GLU A 71 3.08 3.91 -3.96
N ASN A 72 3.20 5.13 -4.48
CA ASN A 72 2.34 6.26 -4.08
C ASN A 72 0.87 6.00 -4.39
N CYS A 73 0.57 5.42 -5.56
CA CYS A 73 -0.80 5.09 -5.94
C CYS A 73 -1.34 3.88 -5.19
N LEU A 74 -0.47 2.92 -4.85
CA LEU A 74 -0.83 1.76 -4.05
C LEU A 74 -1.20 2.16 -2.62
N LEU A 75 -0.45 3.09 -2.04
CA LEU A 75 -0.59 3.53 -0.66
C LEU A 75 -1.38 4.85 -0.52
N LYS A 76 -2.12 5.28 -1.55
CA LYS A 76 -2.84 6.57 -1.57
C LYS A 76 -3.81 6.78 -0.39
N ASP A 77 -4.36 5.68 0.15
CA ASP A 77 -5.32 5.69 1.27
C ASP A 77 -4.63 5.63 2.64
N TYR A 78 -3.29 5.54 2.68
CA TYR A 78 -2.46 5.54 3.86
C TYR A 78 -1.77 6.90 3.98
N LYS A 79 -1.95 7.59 5.11
CA LYS A 79 -1.29 8.87 5.39
C LYS A 79 -0.05 8.64 6.23
N ALA A 80 1.06 9.32 5.95
CA ALA A 80 2.21 9.32 6.85
C ALA A 80 1.79 9.85 8.23
N ILE A 81 2.37 9.29 9.30
CA ILE A 81 1.99 9.66 10.67
C ILE A 81 2.47 11.06 11.00
#